data_AF-A0A1J3EYZ8-F1
#
_entry.id   AF-A0A1J3EYZ8-F1
#
_cell.length_a   1.000
_cell.length_b   1.000
_cell.length_c   1.000
_cell.angle_alpha   90.00
_cell.angle_beta   90.00
_cell.angle_gamma   90.00
#
_symmetry.space_group_name_H-M   'P 1'
#
loop_
_entity.id
_entity.type
_entity.pdbx_description
1 polymer ?
#
loop_
_entity_poly.entity_id
_entity_poly.type
_entity_poly.pdbx_seq_one_letter_code
_entity_poly.pdbx_strand_id
1 'polypeptide(L)'
;ALKFYASMRLNIKRIGLVKKGEETTGSQIRVKIVKNKLAPPFRTADFELEFGKGICKVTEIIDLSITHKFIAKNGTFYNLNGKNHRGKEALKKFLRHNEPVQEELMNKLKNKLIADEAADKESESEEEEDSVSVVVSSENTDDEAPPPALVVAAAVVEA
;
A
#
# COMPACT_ATOMS: atom_id res chain seq x y z
N ALA A 1 8.45 8.88 -28.12
CA ALA A 1 7.02 8.58 -28.43
C ALA A 1 6.31 7.80 -27.30
N LEU A 2 6.78 6.62 -26.89
CA LEU A 2 6.03 5.70 -25.98
C LEU A 2 5.53 6.33 -24.66
N LYS A 3 6.29 7.24 -24.05
CA LYS A 3 5.91 7.96 -22.81
C LYS A 3 4.55 8.66 -22.93
N PHE A 4 4.25 9.21 -24.10
CA PHE A 4 3.03 10.01 -24.33
C PHE A 4 1.84 9.15 -24.74
N TYR A 5 2.06 8.13 -25.57
CA TYR A 5 1.00 7.24 -26.07
C TYR A 5 0.57 6.13 -25.09
N ALA A 6 1.45 5.67 -24.20
CA ALA A 6 1.10 4.60 -23.27
C ALA A 6 -0.02 5.04 -22.31
N SER A 7 -1.10 4.27 -22.23
CA SER A 7 -2.19 4.49 -21.25
C SER A 7 -1.76 4.12 -19.83
N MET A 8 -0.90 3.11 -19.69
CA MET A 8 -0.31 2.67 -18.42
C MET A 8 1.20 2.54 -18.54
N ARG A 9 1.93 2.95 -17.50
CA ARG A 9 3.38 2.75 -17.39
C ARG A 9 3.72 2.16 -16.03
N LEU A 10 4.33 0.99 -16.04
CA LEU A 10 4.74 0.26 -14.85
C LEU A 10 6.26 0.36 -14.69
N ASN A 11 6.71 0.76 -13.51
CA ASN A 11 8.12 0.72 -13.12
C ASN A 11 8.33 -0.48 -12.21
N ILE A 12 9.06 -1.47 -12.69
CA ILE A 12 9.30 -2.74 -12.00
C ILE A 12 10.69 -2.69 -11.38
N LYS A 13 10.78 -2.93 -10.07
CA LYS A 13 12.05 -3.01 -9.34
C LYS A 13 12.08 -4.30 -8.52
N ARG A 14 13.23 -4.99 -8.54
CA ARG A 14 13.48 -6.11 -7.63
C ARG A 14 13.91 -5.56 -6.27
N ILE A 15 13.18 -5.91 -5.22
CA ILE A 15 13.46 -5.47 -3.85
C ILE A 15 14.43 -6.44 -3.16
N GLY A 16 14.24 -7.74 -3.37
CA GLY A 16 14.98 -8.75 -2.64
C GLY A 16 14.90 -10.14 -3.24
N LEU A 17 15.58 -11.08 -2.59
CA LEU A 17 15.56 -12.50 -2.92
C LEU A 17 14.76 -13.26 -1.86
N VAL A 18 13.87 -14.13 -2.32
CA VAL A 18 13.13 -15.04 -1.45
C VAL A 18 13.96 -16.32 -1.34
N LYS A 19 14.47 -16.57 -0.12
CA LYS A 19 15.26 -17.76 0.21
C LYS A 19 14.43 -18.73 1.04
N LYS A 20 14.62 -20.02 0.82
CA LYS A 20 14.06 -21.10 1.62
C LYS A 20 15.20 -21.98 2.11
N GLY A 21 15.62 -21.76 3.36
CA GLY A 21 16.87 -22.33 3.85
C GLY A 21 18.07 -21.71 3.12
N GLU A 22 18.93 -22.54 2.53
CA GLU A 22 20.10 -22.08 1.75
C GLU A 22 19.77 -21.80 0.27
N GLU A 23 18.66 -22.32 -0.25
CA GLU A 23 18.29 -22.18 -1.66
C GLU A 23 17.49 -20.91 -1.93
N THR A 24 17.80 -20.26 -3.06
CA THR A 24 17.04 -19.08 -3.53
C THR A 24 15.86 -19.54 -4.39
N THR A 25 14.66 -19.53 -3.83
CA THR A 25 13.44 -20.00 -4.50
C THR A 25 12.78 -18.92 -5.37
N GLY A 26 13.05 -17.64 -5.13
CA GLY A 26 12.40 -16.56 -5.87
C GLY A 26 12.94 -15.16 -5.66
N SER A 27 12.19 -14.17 -6.16
CA SER A 27 12.50 -12.75 -6.07
C SER A 27 11.29 -11.96 -5.62
N GLN A 28 11.47 -11.01 -4.71
CA GLN A 28 10.44 -10.05 -4.35
C GLN A 28 10.54 -8.84 -5.27
N ILE A 29 9.42 -8.46 -5.88
CA ILE A 29 9.31 -7.42 -6.89
C ILE A 29 8.30 -6.38 -6.42
N ARG A 30 8.64 -5.10 -6.59
CA ARG A 30 7.76 -3.95 -6.42
C ARG A 30 7.48 -3.32 -7.76
N VAL A 31 6.22 -3.13 -8.07
CA VAL A 31 5.76 -2.44 -9.27
C VAL A 31 5.11 -1.13 -8.86
N LYS A 32 5.63 -0.01 -9.34
CA LYS A 32 5.02 1.32 -9.17
C LYS A 32 4.35 1.75 -10.47
N ILE A 33 3.08 2.14 -10.38
CA ILE A 33 2.34 2.68 -11.52
C ILE A 33 2.76 4.15 -11.71
N VAL A 34 3.59 4.44 -12.71
CA VAL A 34 4.12 5.80 -12.94
C VAL A 34 3.17 6.64 -13.80
N LYS A 35 2.36 6.00 -14.64
CA LYS A 35 1.32 6.65 -15.44
C LYS A 35 0.12 5.73 -15.47
N ASN A 36 -1.06 6.26 -15.16
CA ASN A 36 -2.33 5.57 -15.30
C ASN A 36 -3.35 6.59 -15.82
N LYS A 37 -3.97 6.30 -16.96
CA LYS A 37 -5.05 7.14 -17.53
C LYS A 37 -6.45 6.68 -17.14
N LEU A 38 -6.60 5.51 -16.50
CA LEU A 38 -7.90 4.87 -16.23
C LEU A 38 -8.31 4.92 -14.75
N ALA A 39 -7.33 5.01 -13.86
CA ALA A 39 -7.54 5.03 -12.41
C ALA A 39 -6.40 5.86 -11.76
N PRO A 40 -6.45 6.10 -10.43
CA PRO A 40 -5.45 6.89 -9.75
C PRO A 40 -4.01 6.41 -10.03
N PRO A 41 -3.07 7.32 -10.38
CA PRO A 41 -1.68 6.98 -10.63
C PRO A 41 -0.91 6.73 -9.30
N PHE A 42 0.36 6.34 -9.41
CA PHE A 42 1.32 6.20 -8.30
C PHE A 42 1.10 5.10 -7.26
N ARG A 43 0.04 4.28 -7.40
CA ARG A 43 -0.13 3.06 -6.60
C ARG A 43 1.04 2.09 -6.78
N THR A 44 1.35 1.35 -5.72
CA THR A 44 2.40 0.33 -5.68
C THR A 44 1.81 -1.04 -5.40
N ALA A 45 2.31 -2.05 -6.09
CA ALA A 45 1.99 -3.45 -5.85
C ALA A 45 3.28 -4.24 -5.59
N ASP A 46 3.29 -5.01 -4.51
CA ASP A 46 4.41 -5.87 -4.12
C ASP A 46 3.99 -7.32 -4.27
N PHE A 47 4.82 -8.12 -4.93
CA PHE A 47 4.58 -9.54 -5.08
C PHE A 47 5.86 -10.36 -5.17
N GLU A 48 5.72 -11.66 -4.95
CA GLU A 48 6.81 -12.63 -5.05
C GLU A 48 6.75 -13.36 -6.41
N LEU A 49 7.92 -13.46 -7.04
CA LEU A 49 8.15 -14.25 -8.24
C LEU A 49 8.89 -15.55 -7.88
N GLU A 50 8.27 -16.70 -8.12
CA GLU A 50 8.89 -18.01 -7.97
C GLU A 50 9.58 -18.42 -9.29
N PHE A 51 10.84 -18.85 -9.22
CA PHE A 51 11.55 -19.31 -10.42
C PHE A 51 10.87 -20.58 -10.99
N GLY A 52 10.63 -20.59 -12.30
CA GLY A 52 9.95 -21.70 -12.99
C GLY A 52 8.42 -21.73 -12.88
N LYS A 53 7.80 -21.01 -11.93
CA LYS A 53 6.33 -20.94 -11.76
C LYS A 53 5.75 -19.57 -12.10
N GLY A 54 6.54 -18.51 -12.02
CA GLY A 54 6.10 -17.14 -12.28
C GLY A 54 5.51 -16.47 -11.03
N ILE A 55 4.52 -15.60 -11.23
CA ILE A 55 3.94 -14.76 -10.17
C ILE A 55 3.13 -15.62 -9.20
N CYS A 56 3.44 -15.51 -7.91
CA CYS A 56 2.79 -16.32 -6.88
C CYS A 56 1.52 -15.67 -6.33
N LYS A 57 0.39 -15.85 -7.04
CA LYS A 57 -0.95 -15.35 -6.64
C LYS A 57 -1.34 -15.75 -5.21
N VAL A 58 -1.00 -16.97 -4.79
CA VAL A 58 -1.34 -17.48 -3.46
C VAL A 58 -0.67 -16.66 -2.36
N THR A 59 0.57 -16.21 -2.59
CA THR A 59 1.26 -15.35 -1.63
C THR A 59 0.53 -14.02 -1.49
N GLU A 60 0.18 -13.39 -2.61
CA GLU A 60 -0.52 -12.10 -2.62
C GLU A 60 -1.87 -12.18 -1.89
N ILE A 61 -2.64 -13.25 -2.12
CA ILE A 61 -3.92 -13.46 -1.43
C ILE A 61 -3.71 -13.53 0.08
N ILE A 62 -2.68 -14.24 0.56
CA ILE A 62 -2.39 -14.33 1.99
C ILE A 62 -2.05 -12.95 2.56
N ASP A 63 -1.16 -12.21 1.90
CA ASP A 63 -0.67 -10.92 2.41
C ASP A 63 -1.81 -9.88 2.44
N LEU A 64 -2.64 -9.82 1.40
CA LEU A 64 -3.84 -8.98 1.38
C LEU A 64 -4.86 -9.42 2.44
N SER A 65 -5.08 -10.72 2.60
CA SER A 65 -6.04 -11.25 3.59
C SER A 65 -5.65 -10.90 5.03
N ILE A 66 -4.36 -10.86 5.34
CA ILE A 66 -3.87 -10.44 6.65
C ILE A 66 -4.12 -8.93 6.84
N THR A 67 -3.78 -8.11 5.84
CA THR A 67 -3.99 -6.65 5.88
C THR A 67 -5.45 -6.29 6.08
N HIS A 68 -6.37 -6.97 5.38
CA HIS A 68 -7.80 -6.73 5.48
C HIS A 68 -8.52 -7.52 6.59
N LYS A 69 -7.76 -8.23 7.44
CA LYS A 69 -8.23 -9.00 8.61
C LYS A 69 -9.16 -10.19 8.28
N PHE A 70 -9.08 -10.74 7.07
CA PHE A 70 -9.76 -12.00 6.73
C PHE A 70 -9.05 -13.23 7.31
N ILE A 71 -7.72 -13.15 7.49
CA ILE A 71 -6.90 -14.16 8.13
C ILE A 71 -6.33 -13.56 9.41
N ALA A 72 -6.58 -14.20 10.55
CA ALA A 72 -6.02 -13.78 11.82
C ALA A 72 -4.61 -14.36 12.00
N LYS A 73 -3.63 -13.48 12.27
CA LYS A 73 -2.25 -13.87 12.56
C LYS A 73 -2.03 -13.87 14.07
N ASN A 74 -1.88 -15.06 14.65
CA ASN A 74 -1.59 -15.28 16.06
C ASN A 74 -0.13 -15.73 16.21
N GLY A 75 0.78 -14.77 16.31
CA GLY A 75 2.22 -15.03 16.38
C GLY A 75 2.74 -15.73 15.12
N THR A 76 3.12 -17.02 15.26
CA THR A 76 3.58 -17.87 14.16
C THR A 76 2.46 -18.66 13.48
N PHE A 77 1.24 -18.60 14.02
CA PHE A 77 0.07 -19.30 13.50
C PHE A 77 -0.82 -18.37 12.68
N TYR A 78 -1.38 -18.91 11.61
CA TYR A 78 -2.39 -18.28 10.78
C TYR A 78 -3.70 -19.04 10.95
N ASN A 79 -4.74 -18.35 11.40
CA ASN A 79 -6.08 -18.93 11.54
C ASN A 79 -6.92 -18.58 10.31
N LEU A 80 -7.43 -19.61 9.65
CA LEU A 80 -8.38 -19.49 8.55
C LEU A 80 -9.56 -20.41 8.85
N ASN A 81 -10.75 -19.84 9.05
CA ASN A 81 -12.00 -20.55 9.30
C ASN A 81 -11.88 -21.65 10.38
N GLY A 82 -11.18 -21.36 11.49
CA GLY A 82 -10.98 -22.31 12.59
C GLY A 82 -9.84 -23.30 12.42
N LYS A 83 -9.18 -23.35 11.25
CA LYS A 83 -7.96 -24.15 11.02
C LYS A 83 -6.72 -23.30 11.29
N ASN A 84 -5.84 -23.82 12.15
CA ASN A 84 -4.57 -23.18 12.48
C ASN A 84 -3.45 -23.76 11.61
N HIS A 85 -2.79 -22.91 10.84
CA HIS A 85 -1.63 -23.25 10.03
C HIS A 85 -0.36 -22.65 10.64
N ARG A 86 0.69 -23.46 10.79
CA ARG A 86 1.98 -23.00 11.32
C ARG A 86 2.81 -22.37 10.20
N GLY A 87 3.01 -21.06 10.25
CA GLY A 87 3.81 -20.31 9.29
C GLY A 87 3.15 -20.08 7.92
N LYS A 88 3.74 -19.14 7.15
CA LYS A 88 3.23 -18.73 5.82
C LYS A 88 3.30 -19.86 4.80
N GLU A 89 4.31 -20.72 4.89
CA GLU A 89 4.50 -21.83 3.94
C GLU A 89 3.41 -22.92 4.06
N ALA A 90 2.99 -23.26 5.27
CA ALA A 90 1.95 -24.27 5.47
C ALA A 90 0.60 -23.79 4.92
N LEU A 91 0.28 -22.51 5.16
CA LEU A 91 -0.92 -21.87 4.61
C LEU A 91 -0.86 -21.81 3.06
N LYS A 92 0.31 -21.47 2.50
CA LYS A 92 0.52 -21.47 1.04
C LYS A 92 0.33 -22.85 0.42
N LYS A 93 0.79 -23.92 1.08
CA LYS A 93 0.49 -25.30 0.65
C LYS A 93 -1.01 -25.61 0.73
N PHE A 94 -1.65 -25.25 1.85
CA PHE A 94 -3.08 -25.48 2.05
C PHE A 94 -3.95 -24.81 0.98
N LEU A 95 -3.68 -23.55 0.65
CA LEU A 95 -4.42 -22.82 -0.39
C LEU A 95 -4.17 -23.37 -1.80
N ARG A 96 -2.94 -23.82 -2.10
CA ARG A 96 -2.65 -24.48 -3.39
C ARG A 96 -3.41 -25.80 -3.58
N HIS A 97 -3.73 -26.50 -2.48
CA HIS A 97 -4.51 -27.75 -2.54
C HIS A 97 -6.03 -27.51 -2.52
N ASN A 98 -6.49 -26.35 -2.04
CA ASN A 98 -7.90 -26.02 -1.89
C ASN A 98 -8.26 -24.78 -2.71
N GLU A 99 -8.40 -24.96 -4.02
CA GLU A 99 -8.84 -23.94 -4.96
C GLU A 99 -10.19 -23.26 -4.59
N PRO A 100 -11.24 -23.94 -4.11
CA PRO A 100 -12.51 -23.26 -3.80
C PRO A 100 -12.35 -22.23 -2.66
N VAL A 101 -11.57 -22.57 -1.63
CA VAL A 101 -11.29 -21.64 -0.52
C VAL A 101 -10.47 -20.45 -0.99
N GLN A 102 -9.56 -20.66 -1.95
CA GLN A 102 -8.77 -19.59 -2.55
C GLN A 102 -9.66 -18.62 -3.34
N GLU A 103 -10.58 -19.12 -4.15
CA GLU A 103 -11.51 -18.29 -4.94
C GLU A 103 -12.48 -17.50 -4.05
N GLU A 104 -13.02 -18.13 -3.01
CA GLU A 104 -13.86 -17.44 -2.02
C GLU A 104 -13.13 -16.25 -1.38
N LEU A 105 -11.88 -16.46 -0.95
CA LEU A 105 -11.05 -15.39 -0.40
C LEU A 105 -10.76 -14.31 -1.44
N MET A 106 -10.45 -14.69 -2.68
CA MET A 106 -10.19 -13.76 -3.76
C MET A 106 -11.41 -12.87 -4.04
N ASN A 107 -12.61 -13.44 -4.08
CA ASN A 107 -13.85 -12.69 -4.34
C ASN A 107 -14.18 -11.75 -3.18
N LYS A 108 -14.05 -12.22 -1.93
CA LYS A 108 -14.21 -11.37 -0.73
C LYS A 108 -13.23 -10.19 -0.74
N LEU A 109 -11.97 -10.44 -1.11
CA LEU A 109 -10.94 -9.39 -1.21
C LEU A 109 -11.27 -8.38 -2.31
N LYS A 110 -11.62 -8.84 -3.52
CA LYS A 110 -11.99 -7.95 -4.64
C LYS A 110 -13.16 -7.05 -4.27
N ASN A 111 -14.22 -7.62 -3.69
CA ASN A 111 -15.41 -6.86 -3.32
C ASN A 111 -15.08 -5.77 -2.29
N LYS A 112 -14.25 -6.09 -1.29
CA LYS A 112 -13.83 -5.12 -0.29
C LYS A 112 -12.94 -4.02 -0.89
N LEU A 113 -11.94 -4.38 -1.69
CA LEU A 113 -11.03 -3.43 -2.32
C LEU A 113 -11.74 -2.48 -3.28
N ILE A 114 -12.70 -2.97 -4.07
CA ILE A 114 -13.48 -2.13 -4.99
C ILE A 114 -14.39 -1.18 -4.21
N ALA A 115 -15.00 -1.64 -3.11
CA ALA A 115 -15.83 -0.80 -2.26
C ALA A 115 -15.01 0.30 -1.57
N ASP A 116 -13.83 -0.04 -1.05
CA ASP A 116 -12.91 0.91 -0.45
C ASP A 116 -12.46 1.97 -1.49
N GLU A 117 -12.16 1.56 -2.72
CA GLU A 117 -11.80 2.48 -3.82
C GLU A 117 -12.96 3.37 -4.30
N ALA A 118 -14.22 2.97 -4.08
CA ALA A 118 -15.37 3.81 -4.39
C ALA A 118 -15.56 4.90 -3.31
N ALA A 119 -15.28 4.59 -2.05
CA ALA A 119 -15.34 5.55 -0.95
C ALA A 119 -14.23 6.61 -1.06
N ASP A 120 -13.00 6.21 -1.43
CA ASP A 120 -11.89 7.15 -1.59
C ASP A 120 -12.18 8.20 -2.69
N LYS A 121 -12.91 7.83 -3.75
CA LYS A 121 -13.29 8.74 -4.85
C LYS A 121 -14.26 9.84 -4.46
N GLU A 122 -15.01 9.69 -3.37
CA GLU A 122 -15.95 10.73 -2.88
C GLU A 122 -15.22 11.76 -2.00
N SER A 123 -14.07 11.42 -1.42
CA SER A 123 -13.29 12.33 -0.57
C SER A 123 -12.33 13.26 -1.32
N GLU A 124 -11.95 12.95 -2.56
CA GLU A 124 -11.07 13.80 -3.38
C GLU A 124 -11.84 14.90 -4.15
N SER A 125 -13.18 14.93 -4.12
CA SER A 125 -13.99 15.94 -4.81
C SER A 125 -14.36 17.18 -3.99
N GLU A 126 -14.01 17.23 -2.69
CA GLU A 126 -14.38 18.36 -1.81
C GLU A 126 -13.21 19.33 -1.48
N GLU A 127 -11.96 19.05 -1.89
CA GLU A 127 -10.80 19.89 -1.52
C GLU A 127 -10.32 20.89 -2.60
N GLU A 128 -10.95 20.98 -3.78
CA GLU A 128 -10.53 21.92 -4.85
C GLU A 128 -11.36 23.22 -4.98
N GLU A 129 -12.36 23.48 -4.12
CA GLU A 129 -13.21 24.68 -4.20
C GLU A 129 -13.23 25.52 -2.90
N ASP A 130 -12.07 25.90 -2.35
CA ASP A 130 -12.02 27.11 -1.49
C ASP A 130 -10.59 27.69 -1.34
N SER A 131 -10.07 28.30 -2.41
CA SER A 131 -8.96 29.26 -2.27
C SER A 131 -8.84 30.27 -3.43
N VAL A 132 -9.95 30.84 -3.91
CA VAL A 132 -9.87 32.07 -4.73
C VAL A 132 -11.03 33.01 -4.43
N SER A 133 -10.87 33.90 -3.44
CA SER A 133 -11.27 35.32 -3.56
C SER A 133 -10.98 36.11 -2.28
N VAL A 134 -9.87 36.84 -2.23
CA VAL A 134 -9.86 38.19 -1.61
C VAL A 134 -8.92 39.07 -2.43
N VAL A 135 -9.54 39.93 -3.23
CA VAL A 135 -8.95 41.13 -3.82
C VAL A 135 -8.66 42.14 -2.72
N VAL A 136 -7.39 42.49 -2.50
CA VAL A 136 -7.02 43.84 -2.00
C VAL A 136 -5.70 44.24 -2.67
N SER A 137 -5.74 45.34 -3.42
CA SER A 137 -4.56 46.08 -3.89
C SER A 137 -4.42 47.38 -3.11
N SER A 138 -3.16 47.81 -2.97
CA SER A 138 -2.62 49.10 -2.49
C SER A 138 -2.53 49.24 -0.95
N GLU A 139 -1.44 49.69 -0.32
CA GLU A 139 -0.28 50.50 -0.76
C GLU A 139 0.90 50.36 0.24
N ASN A 140 2.11 50.76 -0.19
CA ASN A 140 3.43 50.61 0.43
C ASN A 140 3.66 51.37 1.76
N THR A 141 4.55 50.85 2.62
CA THR A 141 5.75 51.55 3.14
C THR A 141 6.69 50.59 3.90
N ASP A 142 7.98 50.73 3.61
CA ASP A 142 9.17 50.15 4.24
C ASP A 142 9.14 50.11 5.79
N ASP A 143 9.82 49.13 6.40
CA ASP A 143 11.13 49.35 7.06
C ASP A 143 11.48 48.27 8.12
N GLU A 144 12.74 47.83 8.09
CA GLU A 144 13.59 47.28 9.17
C GLU A 144 13.33 45.91 9.84
N ALA A 145 14.25 44.96 9.57
CA ALA A 145 14.60 43.77 10.38
C ALA A 145 15.66 44.17 11.46
N PRO A 146 16.03 43.38 12.50
CA PRO A 146 15.85 41.93 12.73
C PRO A 146 15.40 41.53 14.17
N PRO A 147 15.15 40.22 14.45
CA PRO A 147 14.63 39.78 15.76
C PRO A 147 15.71 39.59 16.84
N PRO A 148 15.44 39.93 18.12
CA PRO A 148 16.26 39.48 19.24
C PRO A 148 15.71 38.23 19.95
N ALA A 149 16.64 37.29 20.18
CA ALA A 149 16.85 36.44 21.37
C ALA A 149 15.77 35.44 21.86
N LEU A 150 16.08 34.15 21.60
CA LEU A 150 16.17 33.03 22.55
C LEU A 150 15.68 33.26 23.99
N VAL A 151 14.58 32.59 24.39
CA VAL A 151 14.32 32.24 25.79
C VAL A 151 13.82 30.79 25.86
N VAL A 152 14.62 29.94 26.49
CA VAL A 152 14.31 28.55 26.86
C VAL A 152 13.58 28.58 28.19
N ALA A 153 12.32 28.12 28.22
CA ALA A 153 11.58 27.94 29.47
C ALA A 153 11.79 26.52 30.01
N ALA A 154 12.44 26.43 31.17
CA ALA A 154 12.59 25.20 31.94
C ALA A 154 12.16 25.46 33.39
N ALA A 155 11.46 24.46 33.94
CA ALA A 155 11.07 24.26 35.34
C ALA A 155 9.97 25.20 35.90
N VAL A 156 8.87 24.62 36.39
CA VAL A 156 8.60 24.29 37.80
C VAL A 156 7.21 23.63 37.89
N VAL A 157 7.12 22.43 38.47
CA VAL A 157 5.90 21.93 39.13
C VAL A 157 6.33 21.35 40.48
N GLU A 158 5.79 21.92 41.53
CA GLU A 158 6.00 21.64 42.96
C GLU A 158 5.22 20.42 43.48
N ALA A 159 5.71 19.96 44.65
CA ALA A 159 5.03 19.29 45.77
C ALA A 159 4.42 17.89 45.57
#